data_AF-A0A518BM10-F1
#
_entry.id   AF-A0A518BM10-F1
#
_cell.length_a   1.000
_cell.length_b   1.000
_cell.length_c   1.000
_cell.angle_alpha   90.00
_cell.angle_beta   90.00
_cell.angle_gamma   90.00
#
_symmetry.space_group_name_H-M   'P 1'
#
loop_
_entity.id
_entity.type
_entity.pdbx_description
1 polymer ?
#
loop_
_entity_poly.entity_id
_entity_poly.type
_entity_poly.pdbx_seq_one_letter_code
_entity_poly.pdbx_strand_id
1 'polypeptide(L)'
;MTDAPGVRATASALVALALGLASCGTEAAHGARVDNVLLFSVDTLRADQLGCYGRSPSRTPAIDSLAAEGLRFEHAYAQATMTNESFTSILTGLLPPQHGVRDQTSGFARGVVPLATLARDAGLATGSFVANMCQLQGSDQTVWHDGWDERFCGMRDRPEDYSDQYLWDEAVVTAGLEWIDGQRGPWLAWMHLMDPHAEHRPPPRHWDYAAHDLLGHAEQYAYFNQLEEARVMPEAEVVARIRDLYAAEVAGADDQFARVLEALRARDDWDRTALVFFADHGEELFESLVRYGHGMALTEGVLHVPLIVRAPGLAPGTFDLPVEALQVSPTVLDLLEIEPPYDLSGTSLLSEAPSLGFAMSYAGKVVTTVRGPSMRFWHRHTNTPYERGFAPWKTETRWFQEPEVLATYESPSDRTPTWIEAADEGSEQARRRLRRSMNQRHESMLVFGEGIRIRSDELRQQLERTGYVDPLELGTDD
;
A
#
# COMPACT_ATOMS: atom_id res chain seq x y z
N MET A 1 -51.25 -35.34 -64.13
CA MET A 1 -52.19 -34.79 -63.13
C MET A 1 -51.43 -34.64 -61.82
N THR A 2 -51.48 -33.42 -61.25
CA THR A 2 -51.20 -33.03 -59.83
C THR A 2 -49.80 -33.34 -59.27
N ASP A 3 -49.10 -32.51 -58.49
CA ASP A 3 -49.14 -31.10 -58.10
C ASP A 3 -47.90 -30.86 -57.18
N ALA A 4 -47.29 -29.67 -57.24
CA ALA A 4 -46.59 -28.93 -56.16
C ALA A 4 -45.37 -29.55 -55.40
N PRO A 5 -44.68 -28.79 -54.50
CA PRO A 5 -43.85 -27.61 -54.78
C PRO A 5 -42.46 -27.65 -54.10
N GLY A 6 -41.58 -26.72 -54.48
CA GLY A 6 -40.20 -26.61 -53.99
C GLY A 6 -40.03 -26.05 -52.57
N VAL A 7 -38.91 -26.42 -51.94
CA VAL A 7 -38.38 -25.85 -50.69
C VAL A 7 -36.85 -25.73 -50.77
N ARG A 8 -36.39 -24.61 -50.20
CA ARG A 8 -35.04 -24.04 -50.10
C ARG A 8 -34.02 -24.95 -49.38
N ALA A 9 -32.75 -24.82 -49.75
CA ALA A 9 -31.62 -25.21 -48.90
C ALA A 9 -30.81 -23.96 -48.54
N THR A 10 -30.56 -23.81 -47.24
CA THR A 10 -29.99 -22.70 -46.50
C THR A 10 -28.46 -22.71 -46.52
N ALA A 11 -27.83 -21.57 -46.79
CA ALA A 11 -26.41 -21.33 -46.52
C ALA A 11 -26.25 -20.51 -45.24
N SER A 12 -25.47 -21.04 -44.30
CA SER A 12 -25.18 -20.43 -42.99
C SER A 12 -24.34 -19.16 -43.13
N ALA A 13 -24.77 -18.10 -42.45
CA ALA A 13 -24.11 -16.80 -42.40
C ALA A 13 -23.01 -16.80 -41.31
N LEU A 14 -21.79 -16.44 -41.71
CA LEU A 14 -20.76 -15.90 -40.83
C LEU A 14 -21.11 -14.43 -40.56
N VAL A 15 -21.45 -14.10 -39.31
CA VAL A 15 -21.62 -12.72 -38.85
C VAL A 15 -20.23 -12.17 -38.52
N ALA A 16 -19.72 -11.31 -39.40
CA ALA A 16 -18.63 -10.40 -39.07
C ALA A 16 -19.21 -9.25 -38.22
N LEU A 17 -18.90 -9.22 -36.92
CA LEU A 17 -19.22 -8.08 -36.07
C LEU A 17 -18.13 -7.01 -36.29
N ALA A 18 -18.45 -6.01 -37.11
CA ALA A 18 -17.65 -4.81 -37.24
C ALA A 18 -17.78 -3.98 -35.96
N LEU A 19 -16.74 -3.96 -35.13
CA LEU A 19 -16.59 -2.98 -34.06
C LEU A 19 -16.19 -1.65 -34.72
N GLY A 20 -17.13 -0.70 -34.72
CA GLY A 20 -16.89 0.67 -35.15
C GLY A 20 -15.92 1.37 -34.21
N LEU A 21 -14.72 1.66 -34.72
CA LEU A 21 -13.83 2.65 -34.13
C LEU A 21 -14.46 4.04 -34.33
N ALA A 22 -15.21 4.49 -33.34
CA ALA A 22 -15.47 5.91 -33.15
C ALA A 22 -14.18 6.54 -32.61
N SER A 23 -13.37 7.06 -33.53
CA SER A 23 -12.30 8.00 -33.26
C SER A 23 -12.93 9.29 -32.74
N CYS A 24 -13.03 9.41 -31.42
CA CYS A 24 -13.08 10.67 -30.71
C CYS A 24 -11.76 10.80 -29.95
N GLY A 25 -11.10 11.94 -30.11
CA GLY A 25 -9.69 12.15 -29.83
C GLY A 25 -9.24 11.69 -28.46
N THR A 26 -8.25 10.80 -28.46
CA THR A 26 -7.34 10.58 -27.34
C THR A 26 -6.32 11.72 -27.33
N GLU A 27 -6.67 12.85 -26.73
CA GLU A 27 -5.66 13.51 -25.91
C GLU A 27 -5.47 12.60 -24.70
N ALA A 28 -4.32 11.90 -24.66
CA ALA A 28 -3.89 11.21 -23.46
C ALA A 28 -3.95 12.20 -22.28
N ALA A 29 -4.41 11.75 -21.12
CA ALA A 29 -4.64 12.55 -19.92
C ALA A 29 -3.35 13.10 -19.27
N HIS A 30 -2.54 13.88 -20.00
CA HIS A 30 -1.38 14.64 -19.51
C HIS A 30 -1.82 15.97 -18.85
N GLY A 31 -2.95 15.99 -18.11
CA GLY A 31 -3.71 17.23 -17.88
C GLY A 31 -3.91 17.69 -16.43
N ALA A 32 -3.62 16.89 -15.41
CA ALA A 32 -3.89 17.25 -14.02
C ALA A 32 -2.65 17.86 -13.33
N ARG A 33 -2.18 19.01 -13.83
CA ARG A 33 -1.09 19.74 -13.19
C ARG A 33 -1.58 20.41 -11.91
N VAL A 34 -0.83 20.25 -10.83
CA VAL A 34 -1.13 20.89 -9.53
C VAL A 34 0.09 21.63 -9.01
N ASP A 35 -0.16 22.59 -8.12
CA ASP A 35 0.91 23.29 -7.39
C ASP A 35 1.07 22.73 -5.98
N ASN A 36 0.01 22.12 -5.48
CA ASN A 36 -0.10 21.68 -4.12
C ASN A 36 -0.48 20.21 -4.07
N VAL A 37 0.15 19.46 -3.16
CA VAL A 37 -0.20 18.08 -2.89
C VAL A 37 -0.31 17.90 -1.38
N LEU A 38 -1.48 17.43 -0.93
CA LEU A 38 -1.63 16.85 0.40
C LEU A 38 -1.61 15.33 0.32
N LEU A 39 -0.64 14.74 1.01
CA LEU A 39 -0.65 13.33 1.38
C LEU A 39 -1.39 13.20 2.71
N PHE A 40 -2.49 12.45 2.75
CA PHE A 40 -3.21 12.16 3.98
C PHE A 40 -3.19 10.65 4.22
N SER A 41 -2.51 10.22 5.27
CA SER A 41 -2.36 8.79 5.60
C SER A 41 -2.87 8.44 6.98
N VAL A 42 -3.31 7.20 7.14
CA VAL A 42 -3.86 6.67 8.39
C VAL A 42 -3.12 5.37 8.72
N ASP A 43 -2.48 5.28 9.89
CA ASP A 43 -1.67 4.13 10.33
C ASP A 43 -2.57 2.89 10.49
N THR A 44 -2.15 1.75 9.95
CA THR A 44 -2.87 0.46 10.08
C THR A 44 -4.27 0.40 9.47
N LEU A 45 -4.69 1.40 8.68
CA LEU A 45 -6.05 1.45 8.13
C LEU A 45 -6.28 0.41 7.03
N ARG A 46 -7.26 -0.45 7.26
CA ARG A 46 -7.71 -1.46 6.30
C ARG A 46 -8.72 -0.90 5.30
N ALA A 47 -8.59 -1.28 4.03
CA ALA A 47 -9.55 -0.91 2.99
C ALA A 47 -10.98 -1.38 3.34
N ASP A 48 -11.11 -2.62 3.81
CA ASP A 48 -12.41 -3.27 4.12
C ASP A 48 -13.19 -2.67 5.30
N GLN A 49 -12.67 -1.61 5.92
CA GLN A 49 -13.30 -0.87 7.02
C GLN A 49 -13.98 0.41 6.53
N LEU A 50 -13.78 0.78 5.26
CA LEU A 50 -14.35 1.98 4.63
C LEU A 50 -15.63 1.67 3.84
N GLY A 51 -16.59 2.58 3.88
CA GLY A 51 -17.85 2.45 3.13
C GLY A 51 -17.64 2.34 1.62
N CYS A 52 -16.74 3.15 1.07
CA CYS A 52 -16.38 3.13 -0.35
C CYS A 52 -15.66 1.84 -0.80
N TYR A 53 -15.25 0.97 0.12
CA TYR A 53 -14.72 -0.38 -0.14
C TYR A 53 -15.69 -1.48 0.33
N GLY A 54 -16.96 -1.15 0.56
CA GLY A 54 -18.04 -2.11 0.80
C GLY A 54 -18.39 -2.35 2.27
N ARG A 55 -17.82 -1.63 3.23
CA ARG A 55 -18.24 -1.72 4.64
C ARG A 55 -19.67 -1.20 4.79
N SER A 56 -20.54 -2.00 5.41
CA SER A 56 -21.92 -1.62 5.71
C SER A 56 -22.30 -1.98 7.16
N PRO A 57 -22.88 -1.06 7.95
CA PRO A 57 -23.05 0.37 7.62
C PRO A 57 -21.71 1.10 7.53
N SER A 58 -21.61 2.08 6.62
CA SER A 58 -20.43 2.95 6.53
C SER A 58 -20.33 3.84 7.77
N ARG A 59 -19.10 4.04 8.25
CA ARG A 59 -18.74 5.01 9.29
C ARG A 59 -17.76 6.07 8.78
N THR A 60 -17.59 6.16 7.45
CA THR A 60 -16.52 6.94 6.83
C THR A 60 -17.04 7.89 5.74
N PRO A 61 -18.08 8.71 6.03
CA PRO A 61 -18.71 9.56 5.01
C PRO A 61 -17.75 10.56 4.33
N ALA A 62 -16.72 11.07 5.02
CA ALA A 62 -15.79 12.00 4.40
C ALA A 62 -14.85 11.31 3.41
N ILE A 63 -14.30 10.16 3.78
CA ILE A 63 -13.48 9.33 2.90
C ILE A 63 -14.32 8.80 1.73
N ASP A 64 -15.57 8.40 1.99
CA ASP A 64 -16.51 7.98 0.95
C ASP A 64 -16.81 9.12 -0.05
N SER A 65 -16.94 10.36 0.43
CA SER A 65 -17.10 11.54 -0.42
C SER A 65 -15.86 11.80 -1.29
N LEU A 66 -14.65 11.63 -0.74
CA LEU A 66 -13.43 11.74 -1.55
C LEU A 66 -13.42 10.68 -2.66
N ALA A 67 -13.74 9.42 -2.33
CA ALA A 67 -13.79 8.34 -3.30
C ALA A 67 -14.80 8.59 -4.43
N ALA A 68 -15.92 9.26 -4.14
CA ALA A 68 -16.90 9.63 -5.16
C ALA A 68 -16.43 10.75 -6.10
N GLU A 69 -15.46 11.56 -5.67
CA GLU A 69 -14.90 12.69 -6.42
C GLU A 69 -13.52 12.41 -7.04
N GLY A 70 -12.87 11.33 -6.63
CA GLY A 70 -11.53 10.94 -7.08
C GLY A 70 -11.51 9.58 -7.77
N LEU A 71 -10.29 9.15 -8.12
CA LEU A 71 -9.99 7.82 -8.60
C LEU A 71 -9.67 6.93 -7.40
N ARG A 72 -10.55 5.97 -7.10
CA ARG A 72 -10.36 4.95 -6.06
C ARG A 72 -9.68 3.73 -6.65
N PHE A 73 -8.66 3.21 -5.98
CA PHE A 73 -7.99 1.98 -6.38
C PHE A 73 -8.54 0.83 -5.54
N GLU A 74 -9.27 -0.09 -6.18
CA GLU A 74 -9.94 -1.21 -5.50
C GLU A 74 -8.91 -2.13 -4.83
N HIS A 75 -7.76 -2.34 -5.47
CA HIS A 75 -6.75 -3.30 -5.05
C HIS A 75 -5.38 -2.66 -4.88
N ALA A 76 -5.21 -1.82 -3.86
CA ALA A 76 -3.91 -1.23 -3.51
C ALA A 76 -3.22 -2.04 -2.39
N TYR A 77 -1.92 -2.30 -2.56
CA TYR A 77 -1.16 -3.16 -1.65
C TYR A 77 0.10 -2.52 -1.10
N ALA A 78 0.25 -2.61 0.22
CA ALA A 78 1.44 -2.20 0.96
C ALA A 78 2.69 -3.00 0.55
N GLN A 79 3.85 -2.35 0.50
CA GLN A 79 5.13 -3.01 0.17
C GLN A 79 5.77 -3.66 1.39
N ALA A 80 5.35 -3.26 2.58
CA ALA A 80 5.78 -3.85 3.81
C ALA A 80 4.67 -3.82 4.86
N THR A 81 4.86 -4.62 5.89
CA THR A 81 3.89 -4.88 6.96
C THR A 81 4.22 -4.14 8.25
N MET A 82 5.17 -3.21 8.18
CA MET A 82 5.66 -2.39 9.27
C MET A 82 5.75 -0.93 8.81
N THR A 83 5.36 0.01 9.66
CA THR A 83 5.21 1.44 9.38
C THR A 83 6.42 2.08 8.68
N ASN A 84 7.62 1.97 9.27
CA ASN A 84 8.82 2.61 8.73
C ASN A 84 9.20 2.03 7.36
N GLU A 85 9.15 0.71 7.23
CA GLU A 85 9.49 0.03 5.97
C GLU A 85 8.48 0.40 4.88
N SER A 86 7.19 0.41 5.21
CA SER A 86 6.11 0.72 4.26
C SER A 86 6.14 2.18 3.82
N PHE A 87 6.22 3.14 4.76
CA PHE A 87 6.35 4.55 4.40
C PHE A 87 7.65 4.85 3.67
N THR A 88 8.75 4.14 3.97
CA THR A 88 9.97 4.30 3.17
C THR A 88 9.71 3.89 1.72
N SER A 89 9.00 2.79 1.47
CA SER A 89 8.61 2.42 0.10
C SER A 89 7.70 3.46 -0.54
N ILE A 90 6.67 3.91 0.17
CA ILE A 90 5.68 4.90 -0.28
C ILE A 90 6.33 6.23 -0.66
N LEU A 91 7.20 6.76 0.19
CA LEU A 91 7.79 8.09 0.06
C LEU A 91 9.13 8.10 -0.69
N THR A 92 9.60 6.96 -1.18
CA THR A 92 10.77 6.89 -2.08
C THR A 92 10.42 6.30 -3.44
N GLY A 93 9.27 5.61 -3.58
CA GLY A 93 8.90 4.86 -4.78
C GLY A 93 9.78 3.62 -5.01
N LEU A 94 10.45 3.11 -3.98
CA LEU A 94 11.38 1.98 -4.04
C LEU A 94 10.84 0.79 -3.24
N LEU A 95 11.23 -0.43 -3.60
CA LEU A 95 10.93 -1.62 -2.80
C LEU A 95 11.92 -1.74 -1.61
N PRO A 96 11.57 -2.50 -0.56
CA PRO A 96 12.43 -2.70 0.60
C PRO A 96 13.86 -3.18 0.33
N PRO A 97 14.12 -4.04 -0.67
CA PRO A 97 15.49 -4.37 -1.03
C PRO A 97 16.31 -3.21 -1.60
N GLN A 98 15.68 -2.25 -2.27
CA GLN A 98 16.35 -1.11 -2.90
C GLN A 98 16.63 0.02 -1.90
N HIS A 99 15.64 0.38 -1.07
CA HIS A 99 15.84 1.43 -0.07
C HIS A 99 16.54 0.92 1.21
N GLY A 100 16.62 -0.40 1.43
CA GLY A 100 17.42 -1.01 2.49
C GLY A 100 16.81 -1.02 3.90
N VAL A 101 15.82 -0.17 4.18
CA VAL A 101 15.00 -0.23 5.41
C VAL A 101 14.21 -1.53 5.45
N ARG A 102 14.37 -2.32 6.52
CA ARG A 102 13.70 -3.61 6.76
C ARG A 102 13.33 -3.80 8.25
N ASP A 103 13.24 -2.70 8.99
CA ASP A 103 12.87 -2.61 10.41
C ASP A 103 12.37 -1.18 10.77
N GLN A 104 11.88 -0.99 12.00
CA GLN A 104 11.28 0.28 12.47
C GLN A 104 12.28 1.36 12.90
N THR A 105 13.58 1.07 12.89
CA THR A 105 14.61 1.94 13.50
C THR A 105 15.70 2.39 12.53
N SER A 106 15.89 1.67 11.43
CA SER A 106 16.91 1.94 10.44
C SER A 106 16.49 3.06 9.49
N GLY A 107 17.45 3.91 9.12
CA GLY A 107 17.36 4.79 7.96
C GLY A 107 17.58 4.05 6.64
N PHE A 108 17.25 4.70 5.54
CA PHE A 108 17.43 4.16 4.19
C PHE A 108 18.89 4.19 3.73
N ALA A 109 19.18 3.37 2.72
CA ALA A 109 20.49 3.25 2.12
C ALA A 109 20.98 4.58 1.52
N ARG A 110 22.31 4.76 1.48
CA ARG A 110 22.92 5.96 0.91
C ARG A 110 22.51 6.12 -0.56
N GLY A 111 22.12 7.34 -0.94
CA GLY A 111 21.74 7.69 -2.31
C GLY A 111 20.24 7.58 -2.59
N VAL A 112 19.45 7.04 -1.66
CA VAL A 112 17.98 7.15 -1.69
C VAL A 112 17.59 8.60 -1.41
N VAL A 113 16.68 9.15 -2.21
CA VAL A 113 16.21 10.53 -2.08
C VAL A 113 14.69 10.51 -1.89
N PRO A 114 14.16 10.85 -0.71
CA PRO A 114 12.72 10.80 -0.49
C PRO A 114 12.00 11.89 -1.28
N LEU A 115 10.71 11.66 -1.54
CA LEU A 115 9.78 12.54 -2.23
C LEU A 115 9.85 13.98 -1.72
N ALA A 116 9.90 14.16 -0.40
CA ALA A 116 9.99 15.47 0.21
C ALA A 116 11.24 16.24 -0.20
N THR A 117 12.40 15.57 -0.26
CA THR A 117 13.65 16.20 -0.72
C THR A 117 13.53 16.60 -2.19
N LEU A 118 12.94 15.75 -3.04
CA LEU A 118 12.70 16.08 -4.45
C LEU A 118 11.78 17.30 -4.61
N ALA A 119 10.69 17.36 -3.84
CA ALA A 119 9.74 18.48 -3.85
C ALA A 119 10.39 19.78 -3.36
N ARG A 120 11.12 19.72 -2.23
CA ARG A 120 11.84 20.88 -1.69
C ARG A 120 12.90 21.40 -2.65
N ASP A 121 13.69 20.50 -3.24
CA ASP A 121 14.74 20.86 -4.19
C ASP A 121 14.15 21.42 -5.52
N ALA A 122 12.90 21.07 -5.85
CA ALA A 122 12.10 21.68 -6.92
C ALA A 122 11.44 23.03 -6.53
N GLY A 123 11.63 23.49 -5.28
CA GLY A 123 11.18 24.80 -4.81
C GLY A 123 9.82 24.84 -4.12
N LEU A 124 9.26 23.68 -3.76
CA LEU A 124 8.03 23.61 -2.96
C LEU A 124 8.36 23.81 -1.47
N ALA A 125 7.45 24.47 -0.74
CA ALA A 125 7.47 24.39 0.72
C ALA A 125 7.04 23.00 1.16
N THR A 126 7.71 22.43 2.16
CA THR A 126 7.46 21.05 2.60
C THR A 126 7.11 20.97 4.08
N GLY A 127 6.01 20.31 4.41
CA GLY A 127 5.53 20.17 5.79
C GLY A 127 5.12 18.74 6.14
N SER A 128 5.62 18.21 7.25
CA SER A 128 5.29 16.88 7.76
C SER A 128 4.63 16.97 9.14
N PHE A 129 3.42 16.45 9.26
CA PHE A 129 2.61 16.48 10.47
C PHE A 129 2.17 15.05 10.74
N VAL A 130 2.81 14.38 11.69
CA VAL A 130 2.61 12.94 11.90
C VAL A 130 2.31 12.65 13.36
N ALA A 131 1.44 11.69 13.64
CA ALA A 131 1.10 11.34 15.01
C ALA A 131 2.19 10.45 15.66
N ASN A 132 2.89 9.64 14.86
CA ASN A 132 3.87 8.63 15.26
C ASN A 132 5.28 8.91 14.66
N MET A 133 6.26 8.05 14.99
CA MET A 133 7.58 7.95 14.39
C MET A 133 8.50 9.14 14.70
N CYS A 134 8.20 9.86 15.78
CA CYS A 134 8.98 11.02 16.24
C CYS A 134 10.45 10.70 16.52
N GLN A 135 10.75 9.46 16.92
CA GLN A 135 12.11 9.02 17.18
C GLN A 135 13.00 9.04 15.93
N LEU A 136 12.42 8.89 14.73
CA LEU A 136 13.14 8.94 13.47
C LEU A 136 13.25 10.36 12.91
N GLN A 137 12.39 11.29 13.33
CA GLN A 137 12.43 12.69 12.90
C GLN A 137 13.67 13.47 13.39
N GLY A 138 14.54 12.88 14.20
CA GLY A 138 15.82 13.45 14.62
C GLY A 138 17.04 12.85 13.91
N SER A 139 16.83 11.95 12.95
CA SER A 139 17.89 11.19 12.28
C SER A 139 17.94 11.51 10.79
N ASP A 140 19.14 11.69 10.27
CA ASP A 140 19.36 11.75 8.82
C ASP A 140 19.03 10.41 8.16
N GLN A 141 18.72 10.43 6.86
CA GLN A 141 18.42 9.25 6.04
C GLN A 141 17.10 8.57 6.39
N THR A 142 16.07 9.34 6.74
CA THR A 142 14.72 8.79 6.99
C THR A 142 13.66 9.62 6.27
N VAL A 143 12.57 8.97 5.83
CA VAL A 143 11.44 9.68 5.20
C VAL A 143 10.67 10.58 6.18
N TRP A 144 10.92 10.38 7.48
CA TRP A 144 10.35 11.16 8.59
C TRP A 144 11.11 12.46 8.83
N HIS A 145 12.39 12.51 8.45
CA HIS A 145 13.28 13.65 8.68
C HIS A 145 13.59 14.41 7.40
N ASP A 146 14.03 13.70 6.36
CA ASP A 146 14.71 14.28 5.21
C ASP A 146 13.73 14.92 4.24
N GLY A 147 14.02 16.18 3.88
CA GLY A 147 13.29 16.90 2.85
C GLY A 147 12.12 17.75 3.35
N TRP A 148 11.82 17.73 4.65
CA TRP A 148 10.76 18.53 5.26
C TRP A 148 11.30 19.82 5.88
N ASP A 149 10.75 20.97 5.51
CA ASP A 149 11.09 22.28 6.07
C ASP A 149 10.45 22.48 7.46
N GLU A 150 9.17 22.08 7.58
CA GLU A 150 8.42 22.08 8.84
C GLU A 150 8.09 20.65 9.27
N ARG A 151 8.21 20.36 10.57
CA ARG A 151 7.91 19.04 11.13
C ARG A 151 7.21 19.16 12.48
N PHE A 152 6.06 18.51 12.59
CA PHE A 152 5.32 18.32 13.83
C PHE A 152 5.19 16.83 14.15
N CYS A 153 5.23 16.47 15.44
CA CYS A 153 4.98 15.10 15.85
C CYS A 153 4.05 15.00 17.06
N GLY A 154 2.85 14.47 16.87
CA GLY A 154 1.83 14.33 17.92
C GLY A 154 2.38 13.65 19.19
N MET A 155 3.00 12.48 19.05
CA MET A 155 3.54 11.72 20.19
C MET A 155 4.64 12.43 20.97
N ARG A 156 5.48 13.24 20.33
CA ARG A 156 6.58 13.97 21.00
C ARG A 156 6.10 15.28 21.59
N ASP A 157 5.24 15.97 20.86
CA ASP A 157 4.84 17.35 21.18
C ASP A 157 3.61 17.37 22.11
N ARG A 158 2.96 16.20 22.34
CA ARG A 158 1.87 15.92 23.31
C ARG A 158 2.05 14.57 24.04
N PRO A 159 3.15 14.35 24.79
CA PRO A 159 3.45 13.04 25.38
C PRO A 159 2.47 12.61 26.49
N GLU A 160 1.72 13.54 27.08
CA GLU A 160 0.69 13.28 28.09
C GLU A 160 -0.52 12.52 27.53
N ASP A 161 -0.74 12.60 26.21
CA ASP A 161 -1.90 12.03 25.52
C ASP A 161 -1.59 10.62 24.93
N TYR A 162 -0.49 9.98 25.36
CA TYR A 162 0.07 8.77 24.73
C TYR A 162 -0.92 7.68 24.35
N SER A 163 -1.85 7.46 25.24
CA SER A 163 -2.80 6.39 25.16
C SER A 163 -4.15 6.82 24.56
N ASP A 164 -4.38 8.12 24.42
CA ASP A 164 -5.57 8.70 23.79
C ASP A 164 -5.20 9.26 22.40
N GLN A 165 -4.78 8.34 21.51
CA GLN A 165 -4.13 8.64 20.23
C GLN A 165 -4.94 9.57 19.31
N TYR A 166 -6.27 9.54 19.38
CA TYR A 166 -7.13 10.51 18.68
C TYR A 166 -6.84 11.99 19.00
N LEU A 167 -6.25 12.30 20.15
CA LEU A 167 -5.84 13.65 20.51
C LEU A 167 -4.57 14.07 19.75
N TRP A 168 -3.66 13.13 19.48
CA TRP A 168 -2.54 13.38 18.59
C TRP A 168 -3.00 13.63 17.17
N ASP A 169 -3.98 12.86 16.69
CA ASP A 169 -4.56 13.02 15.36
C ASP A 169 -5.22 14.39 15.19
N GLU A 170 -5.95 14.85 16.22
CA GLU A 170 -6.50 16.20 16.25
C GLU A 170 -5.41 17.27 16.19
N ALA A 171 -4.31 17.10 16.92
CA ALA A 171 -3.19 18.03 16.95
C ALA A 171 -2.44 18.07 15.60
N VAL A 172 -2.22 16.91 14.98
CA VAL A 172 -1.61 16.75 13.65
C VAL A 172 -2.42 17.51 12.60
N VAL A 173 -3.74 17.28 12.55
CA VAL A 173 -4.62 17.98 11.60
C VAL A 173 -4.62 19.48 11.85
N THR A 174 -4.66 19.90 13.11
CA THR A 174 -4.66 21.33 13.46
C THR A 174 -3.37 22.01 13.03
N ALA A 175 -2.21 21.46 13.38
CA ALA A 175 -0.91 22.00 13.00
C ALA A 175 -0.72 22.01 11.47
N GLY A 176 -1.14 20.95 10.79
CA GLY A 176 -1.04 20.85 9.34
C GLY A 176 -1.91 21.88 8.61
N LEU A 177 -3.16 22.07 9.05
CA LEU A 177 -4.04 23.09 8.47
C LEU A 177 -3.53 24.51 8.74
N GLU A 178 -3.04 24.80 9.94
CA GLU A 178 -2.43 26.10 10.26
C GLU A 178 -1.21 26.39 9.37
N TRP A 179 -0.36 25.39 9.12
CA TRP A 179 0.78 25.54 8.22
C TRP A 179 0.35 25.75 6.76
N ILE A 180 -0.61 24.96 6.27
CA ILE A 180 -1.16 25.08 4.90
C ILE A 180 -1.76 26.48 4.68
N ASP A 181 -2.49 27.04 5.65
CA ASP A 181 -3.03 28.40 5.59
C ASP A 181 -1.96 29.50 5.57
N GLY A 182 -0.77 29.21 6.11
CA GLY A 182 0.39 30.08 6.01
C GLY A 182 1.05 30.11 4.62
N GLN A 183 0.78 29.13 3.76
CA GLN A 183 1.48 28.99 2.48
C GLN A 183 0.93 29.95 1.41
N ARG A 184 1.86 30.58 0.68
CA ARG A 184 1.57 31.48 -0.45
C ARG A 184 2.09 30.99 -1.80
N GLY A 185 2.92 29.95 -1.77
CA GLY A 185 3.50 29.31 -2.95
C GLY A 185 3.14 27.82 -2.97
N PRO A 186 3.63 27.08 -3.97
CA PRO A 186 3.40 25.64 -4.09
C PRO A 186 3.95 24.89 -2.88
N TRP A 187 3.23 23.85 -2.45
CA TRP A 187 3.57 23.10 -1.24
C TRP A 187 3.31 21.59 -1.36
N LEU A 188 4.12 20.80 -0.65
CA LEU A 188 3.87 19.40 -0.38
C LEU A 188 3.67 19.24 1.13
N ALA A 189 2.49 18.77 1.52
CA ALA A 189 2.18 18.47 2.91
C ALA A 189 1.96 16.97 3.09
N TRP A 190 2.36 16.43 4.23
CA TRP A 190 2.00 15.10 4.67
C TRP A 190 1.37 15.14 6.05
N MET A 191 0.13 14.69 6.17
CA MET A 191 -0.57 14.46 7.43
C MET A 191 -0.73 12.96 7.65
N HIS A 192 -0.26 12.45 8.78
CA HIS A 192 -0.34 11.04 9.13
C HIS A 192 -0.97 10.84 10.50
N LEU A 193 -2.12 10.17 10.53
CA LEU A 193 -2.84 9.82 11.76
C LEU A 193 -2.38 8.48 12.31
N MET A 194 -2.49 8.31 13.63
CA MET A 194 -2.19 7.08 14.37
C MET A 194 -3.42 6.17 14.50
N ASP A 195 -4.61 6.69 14.83
CA ASP A 195 -5.81 5.83 14.85
C ASP A 195 -6.03 5.23 13.45
N PRO A 196 -6.37 3.94 13.30
CA PRO A 196 -6.79 2.99 14.34
C PRO A 196 -5.69 2.05 14.89
N HIS A 197 -4.42 2.45 14.92
CA HIS A 197 -3.35 1.64 15.48
C HIS A 197 -3.64 1.29 16.96
N ALA A 198 -3.30 0.07 17.39
CA ALA A 198 -3.38 -0.31 18.80
C ALA A 198 -2.58 0.64 19.72
N GLU A 199 -2.93 0.87 20.98
CA GLU A 199 -3.97 0.31 21.81
C GLU A 199 -5.32 1.03 21.71
N HIS A 200 -6.38 0.33 21.28
CA HIS A 200 -7.59 1.04 20.84
C HIS A 200 -8.34 1.82 21.96
N ARG A 201 -8.27 3.15 21.96
CA ARG A 201 -9.07 4.09 22.75
C ARG A 201 -9.78 5.10 21.83
N PRO A 202 -10.96 4.75 21.29
CA PRO A 202 -11.63 5.59 20.33
C PRO A 202 -12.08 6.93 20.90
N PRO A 203 -12.28 7.95 20.05
CA PRO A 203 -12.85 9.22 20.47
C PRO A 203 -14.18 9.04 21.21
N PRO A 204 -14.46 9.80 22.30
CA PRO A 204 -15.71 9.69 23.07
C PRO A 204 -17.01 9.85 22.26
N ARG A 205 -16.96 10.54 21.11
CA ARG A 205 -18.11 10.69 20.22
C ARG A 205 -18.52 9.38 19.51
N HIS A 206 -17.57 8.44 19.38
CA HIS A 206 -17.77 7.16 18.69
C HIS A 206 -17.80 5.97 19.65
N TRP A 207 -17.65 6.24 20.96
CA TRP A 207 -17.62 5.20 21.98
C TRP A 207 -18.34 5.60 23.26
N ASP A 208 -19.33 4.79 23.66
CA ASP A 208 -20.04 4.99 24.92
C ASP A 208 -19.24 4.40 26.08
N TYR A 209 -18.36 5.22 26.64
CA TYR A 209 -17.56 4.90 27.84
C TYR A 209 -18.41 4.68 29.10
N ALA A 210 -19.66 5.16 29.15
CA ALA A 210 -20.54 4.93 30.30
C ALA A 210 -21.18 3.53 30.25
N ALA A 211 -21.52 3.05 29.05
CA ALA A 211 -22.05 1.70 28.85
C ALA A 211 -20.96 0.64 28.73
N HIS A 212 -19.79 1.00 28.19
CA HIS A 212 -18.71 0.05 27.93
C HIS A 212 -17.34 0.59 28.31
N ASP A 213 -16.99 0.39 29.57
CA ASP A 213 -15.72 0.81 30.14
C ASP A 213 -14.52 0.16 29.44
N LEU A 214 -13.37 0.83 29.54
CA LEU A 214 -12.08 0.38 29.05
C LEU A 214 -11.12 0.14 30.22
N LEU A 215 -10.05 -0.61 29.96
CA LEU A 215 -9.00 -0.76 30.95
C LEU A 215 -8.29 0.60 31.18
N GLY A 216 -7.64 0.75 32.33
CA GLY A 216 -6.76 1.89 32.55
C GLY A 216 -5.67 1.94 31.46
N HIS A 217 -5.17 3.13 31.11
CA HIS A 217 -4.27 3.30 29.97
C HIS A 217 -3.09 2.31 29.93
N ALA A 218 -2.38 2.12 31.05
CA ALA A 218 -1.27 1.17 31.15
C ALA A 218 -1.71 -0.31 31.03
N GLU A 219 -2.88 -0.65 31.59
CA GLU A 219 -3.44 -2.00 31.53
C GLU A 219 -3.92 -2.32 30.12
N GLN A 220 -4.45 -1.32 29.42
CA GLN A 220 -4.89 -1.47 28.04
C GLN A 220 -3.72 -1.67 27.08
N TYR A 221 -2.67 -0.87 27.23
CA TYR A 221 -1.43 -1.07 26.51
C TYR A 221 -0.88 -2.49 26.73
N ALA A 222 -0.80 -2.93 27.99
CA ALA A 222 -0.35 -4.28 28.32
C ALA A 222 -1.25 -5.38 27.73
N TYR A 223 -2.56 -5.16 27.73
CA TYR A 223 -3.55 -6.08 27.19
C TYR A 223 -3.38 -6.32 25.68
N PHE A 224 -3.26 -5.25 24.89
CA PHE A 224 -3.08 -5.38 23.44
C PHE A 224 -1.71 -5.98 23.07
N ASN A 225 -0.65 -5.60 23.77
CA ASN A 225 0.65 -6.27 23.63
C ASN A 225 0.55 -7.77 23.95
N GLN A 226 -0.16 -8.13 25.01
CA GLN A 226 -0.37 -9.54 25.36
C GLN A 226 -1.16 -10.28 24.28
N LEU A 227 -2.18 -9.66 23.67
CA LEU A 227 -2.93 -10.27 22.55
C LEU A 227 -2.03 -10.54 21.34
N GLU A 228 -1.20 -9.57 20.97
CA GLU A 228 -0.25 -9.69 19.86
C GLU A 228 0.81 -10.79 20.13
N GLU A 229 1.31 -10.86 21.37
CA GLU A 229 2.33 -11.82 21.79
C GLU A 229 1.79 -13.24 21.97
N ALA A 230 0.65 -13.38 22.64
CA ALA A 230 0.08 -14.67 23.05
C ALA A 230 -0.36 -15.50 21.84
N ARG A 231 -0.91 -14.85 20.81
CA ARG A 231 -1.36 -15.51 19.56
C ARG A 231 -2.26 -16.72 19.81
N VAL A 232 -3.19 -16.54 20.74
CA VAL A 232 -4.28 -17.47 21.01
C VAL A 232 -5.57 -16.80 20.56
N MET A 233 -6.49 -17.58 19.98
CA MET A 233 -7.77 -17.05 19.52
C MET A 233 -8.58 -16.69 20.77
N PRO A 234 -8.92 -15.41 20.99
CA PRO A 234 -9.75 -15.04 22.11
C PRO A 234 -11.17 -15.58 21.93
N GLU A 235 -11.96 -15.50 23.00
CA GLU A 235 -13.40 -15.74 22.91
C GLU A 235 -14.04 -14.81 21.87
N ALA A 236 -15.06 -15.29 21.17
CA ALA A 236 -15.66 -14.56 20.04
C ALA A 236 -16.15 -13.15 20.42
N GLU A 237 -16.61 -12.97 21.65
CA GLU A 237 -17.03 -11.66 22.19
C GLU A 237 -15.86 -10.68 22.31
N VAL A 238 -14.68 -11.16 22.70
CA VAL A 238 -13.46 -10.34 22.77
C VAL A 238 -13.04 -9.91 21.36
N VAL A 239 -13.08 -10.83 20.40
CA VAL A 239 -12.78 -10.50 18.99
C VAL A 239 -13.76 -9.46 18.44
N ALA A 240 -15.05 -9.62 18.73
CA ALA A 240 -16.07 -8.64 18.33
C ALA A 240 -15.81 -7.26 18.95
N ARG A 241 -15.49 -7.22 20.25
CA ARG A 241 -15.16 -5.99 20.98
C ARG A 241 -13.97 -5.25 20.40
N ILE A 242 -12.89 -5.97 20.05
CA ILE A 242 -11.69 -5.38 19.42
C ILE A 242 -12.04 -4.78 18.06
N ARG A 243 -12.83 -5.48 17.23
CA ARG A 243 -13.27 -4.97 15.93
C ARG A 243 -14.18 -3.75 16.05
N ASP A 244 -15.01 -3.69 17.07
CA ASP A 244 -15.87 -2.52 17.34
C ASP A 244 -15.06 -1.30 17.79
N LEU A 245 -14.01 -1.52 18.61
CA LEU A 245 -13.04 -0.49 18.99
C LEU A 245 -12.32 0.06 17.76
N TYR A 246 -11.69 -0.81 16.97
CA TYR A 246 -11.03 -0.44 15.70
C TYR A 246 -11.99 0.35 14.78
N ALA A 247 -13.23 -0.12 14.61
CA ALA A 247 -14.22 0.55 13.76
C ALA A 247 -14.71 1.91 14.33
N ALA A 248 -14.55 2.17 15.62
CA ALA A 248 -14.85 3.46 16.23
C ALA A 248 -13.69 4.45 16.03
N GLU A 249 -12.44 3.98 16.02
CA GLU A 249 -11.26 4.78 15.67
C GLU A 249 -11.21 5.15 14.20
N VAL A 250 -11.57 4.22 13.31
CA VAL A 250 -11.75 4.53 11.88
C VAL A 250 -12.75 5.66 11.67
N ALA A 251 -13.85 5.68 12.44
CA ALA A 251 -14.81 6.78 12.41
C ALA A 251 -14.19 8.09 12.95
N GLY A 252 -13.32 7.99 13.96
CA GLY A 252 -12.53 9.08 14.50
C GLY A 252 -11.62 9.73 13.45
N ALA A 253 -10.86 8.90 12.74
CA ALA A 253 -9.99 9.31 11.64
C ALA A 253 -10.78 9.94 10.49
N ASP A 254 -11.98 9.43 10.17
CA ASP A 254 -12.86 10.04 9.16
C ASP A 254 -13.29 11.46 9.53
N ASP A 255 -13.60 11.76 10.79
CA ASP A 255 -13.94 13.15 11.16
C ASP A 255 -12.72 14.08 11.05
N GLN A 256 -11.53 13.60 11.39
CA GLN A 256 -10.30 14.37 11.21
C GLN A 256 -10.04 14.63 9.72
N PHE A 257 -10.27 13.63 8.88
CA PHE A 257 -10.23 13.78 7.43
C PHE A 257 -11.32 14.72 6.91
N ALA A 258 -12.53 14.71 7.50
CA ALA A 258 -13.62 15.63 7.17
C ALA A 258 -13.21 17.09 7.38
N ARG A 259 -12.55 17.39 8.52
CA ARG A 259 -12.00 18.73 8.80
C ARG A 259 -11.02 19.16 7.73
N VAL A 260 -10.10 18.27 7.33
CA VAL A 260 -9.12 18.56 6.28
C VAL A 260 -9.78 18.79 4.93
N LEU A 261 -10.69 17.91 4.54
CA LEU A 261 -11.38 17.99 3.26
C LEU A 261 -12.23 19.27 3.16
N GLU A 262 -12.93 19.64 4.23
CA GLU A 262 -13.70 20.89 4.31
C GLU A 262 -12.79 22.12 4.24
N ALA A 263 -11.68 22.13 4.98
CA ALA A 263 -10.72 23.23 4.95
C ALA A 263 -10.07 23.40 3.57
N LEU A 264 -9.61 22.32 2.93
CA LEU A 264 -9.03 22.38 1.59
C LEU A 264 -10.03 22.85 0.53
N ARG A 265 -11.29 22.38 0.58
CA ARG A 265 -12.36 22.82 -0.33
C ARG A 265 -12.69 24.31 -0.19
N ALA A 266 -12.49 24.89 0.99
CA ALA A 266 -12.75 26.29 1.25
C ALA A 266 -11.64 27.22 0.75
N ARG A 267 -10.49 26.69 0.32
CA ARG A 267 -9.35 27.49 -0.15
C ARG A 267 -9.50 27.87 -1.63
N ASP A 268 -8.97 29.05 -1.95
CA ASP A 268 -8.94 29.58 -3.32
C ASP A 268 -8.04 28.75 -4.28
N ASP A 269 -7.16 27.89 -3.74
CA ASP A 269 -6.25 27.03 -4.51
C ASP A 269 -6.71 25.56 -4.59
N TRP A 270 -7.96 25.25 -4.24
CA TRP A 270 -8.53 23.90 -4.33
C TRP A 270 -8.47 23.29 -5.75
N ASP A 271 -8.66 24.12 -6.78
CA ASP A 271 -8.56 23.73 -8.19
C ASP A 271 -7.11 23.59 -8.68
N ARG A 272 -6.13 23.75 -7.78
CA ARG A 272 -4.69 23.57 -8.00
C ARG A 272 -4.07 22.62 -6.98
N THR A 273 -4.92 21.91 -6.23
CA THR A 273 -4.52 21.03 -5.11
C THR A 273 -4.94 19.59 -5.36
N ALA A 274 -3.95 18.69 -5.38
CA ALA A 274 -4.18 17.26 -5.32
C ALA A 274 -4.25 16.78 -3.86
N LEU A 275 -5.08 15.76 -3.65
CA LEU A 275 -5.22 15.06 -2.38
C LEU A 275 -5.06 13.55 -2.63
N VAL A 276 -4.08 12.95 -1.97
CA VAL A 276 -3.83 11.51 -2.02
C VAL A 276 -4.11 10.94 -0.63
N PHE A 277 -5.18 10.16 -0.52
CA PHE A 277 -5.56 9.46 0.71
C PHE A 277 -5.10 8.00 0.63
N PHE A 278 -4.40 7.51 1.65
CA PHE A 278 -3.90 6.14 1.67
C PHE A 278 -3.63 5.62 3.08
N ALA A 279 -3.24 4.34 3.20
CA ALA A 279 -2.65 3.79 4.42
C ALA A 279 -1.31 3.13 4.11
N ASP A 280 -0.48 2.97 5.12
CA ASP A 280 0.83 2.32 5.01
C ASP A 280 0.70 0.80 4.99
N HIS A 281 -0.09 0.25 5.89
CA HIS A 281 -0.53 -1.14 5.95
C HIS A 281 -1.84 -1.22 6.73
N GLY A 282 -2.37 -2.43 6.90
CA GLY A 282 -3.54 -2.72 7.71
C GLY A 282 -3.18 -3.39 9.04
N GLU A 283 -4.12 -4.16 9.59
CA GLU A 283 -3.98 -4.88 10.85
C GLU A 283 -4.75 -6.22 10.82
N GLU A 284 -4.19 -7.28 11.41
CA GLU A 284 -4.94 -8.51 11.67
C GLU A 284 -5.92 -8.29 12.83
N LEU A 285 -7.18 -8.67 12.62
CA LEU A 285 -8.24 -8.62 13.62
C LEU A 285 -8.84 -10.02 13.82
N PHE A 286 -7.96 -11.03 13.85
CA PHE A 286 -8.28 -12.46 14.00
C PHE A 286 -9.11 -13.09 12.86
N GLU A 287 -9.17 -12.49 11.67
CA GLU A 287 -9.95 -13.05 10.56
C GLU A 287 -9.22 -14.10 9.73
N SER A 288 -7.91 -13.92 9.51
CA SER A 288 -7.14 -14.81 8.63
C SER A 288 -6.31 -15.81 9.42
N LEU A 289 -5.84 -15.39 10.59
CA LEU A 289 -4.92 -16.13 11.44
C LEU A 289 -5.29 -15.90 12.91
N VAL A 290 -4.73 -16.72 13.79
CA VAL A 290 -4.77 -16.50 15.24
C VAL A 290 -3.81 -15.37 15.62
N ARG A 291 -4.09 -14.16 15.13
CA ARG A 291 -3.23 -12.99 15.24
C ARG A 291 -4.06 -11.72 15.39
N TYR A 292 -3.49 -10.82 16.17
CA TYR A 292 -3.86 -9.42 16.29
C TYR A 292 -2.60 -8.60 15.98
N GLY A 293 -2.78 -7.37 15.50
CA GLY A 293 -1.67 -6.49 15.17
C GLY A 293 -1.18 -6.62 13.73
N HIS A 294 -0.16 -5.84 13.43
CA HIS A 294 0.66 -5.98 12.23
C HIS A 294 2.03 -6.53 12.63
N GLY A 295 2.93 -6.77 11.68
CA GLY A 295 4.13 -7.54 11.98
C GLY A 295 4.68 -8.23 10.77
N MET A 296 4.82 -9.55 10.80
CA MET A 296 5.30 -10.30 9.64
C MET A 296 4.16 -10.92 8.82
N ALA A 297 2.92 -10.44 8.97
CA ALA A 297 1.73 -11.04 8.37
C ALA A 297 1.45 -10.49 6.97
N LEU A 298 1.51 -11.35 5.95
CA LEU A 298 1.30 -11.00 4.54
C LEU A 298 -0.12 -11.38 4.06
N THR A 299 -1.13 -11.08 4.86
CA THR A 299 -2.56 -11.40 4.63
C THR A 299 -3.30 -10.22 4.03
N GLU A 300 -4.60 -10.37 3.70
CA GLU A 300 -5.38 -9.20 3.25
C GLU A 300 -5.54 -8.14 4.31
N GLY A 301 -5.83 -8.54 5.55
CA GLY A 301 -6.03 -7.59 6.64
C GLY A 301 -4.85 -6.65 6.84
N VAL A 302 -3.64 -7.04 6.43
CA VAL A 302 -2.43 -6.22 6.58
C VAL A 302 -2.00 -5.57 5.26
N LEU A 303 -2.15 -6.23 4.12
CA LEU A 303 -1.59 -5.70 2.87
C LEU A 303 -2.58 -4.87 2.06
N HIS A 304 -3.89 -5.13 2.14
CA HIS A 304 -4.89 -4.41 1.35
C HIS A 304 -5.27 -3.10 2.02
N VAL A 305 -4.74 -2.01 1.48
CA VAL A 305 -4.88 -0.66 2.03
C VAL A 305 -5.78 0.20 1.14
N PRO A 306 -6.48 1.20 1.69
CA PRO A 306 -7.17 2.18 0.88
C PRO A 306 -6.17 3.03 0.11
N LEU A 307 -6.56 3.45 -1.09
CA LEU A 307 -5.82 4.39 -1.92
C LEU A 307 -6.79 5.14 -2.83
N ILE A 308 -6.85 6.46 -2.66
CA ILE A 308 -7.72 7.36 -3.43
C ILE A 308 -6.89 8.56 -3.87
N VAL A 309 -6.93 8.88 -5.15
CA VAL A 309 -6.29 10.07 -5.71
C VAL A 309 -7.37 11.02 -6.21
N ARG A 310 -7.35 12.26 -5.73
CA ARG A 310 -8.17 13.35 -6.23
C ARG A 310 -7.25 14.44 -6.74
N ALA A 311 -7.41 14.83 -8.01
CA ALA A 311 -6.69 15.95 -8.59
C ALA A 311 -7.62 16.74 -9.53
N PRO A 312 -7.44 18.06 -9.67
CA PRO A 312 -8.14 18.86 -10.67
C PRO A 312 -7.97 18.27 -12.07
N GLY A 313 -9.07 18.10 -12.81
CA GLY A 313 -9.06 17.49 -14.14
C GLY A 313 -8.99 15.95 -14.18
N LEU A 314 -8.79 15.29 -13.04
CA LEU A 314 -8.90 13.83 -12.95
C LEU A 314 -10.36 13.42 -12.85
N ALA A 315 -10.82 12.56 -13.76
CA ALA A 315 -12.18 12.04 -13.71
C ALA A 315 -12.34 11.05 -12.53
N PRO A 316 -13.44 11.12 -11.76
CA PRO A 316 -13.71 10.15 -10.71
C PRO A 316 -13.96 8.76 -11.31
N GLY A 317 -13.61 7.72 -10.56
CA GLY A 317 -13.78 6.35 -11.03
C GLY A 317 -13.22 5.32 -10.06
N THR A 318 -13.26 4.06 -10.48
CA THR A 318 -12.58 2.96 -9.79
C THR A 318 -11.59 2.30 -10.75
N PHE A 319 -10.41 1.96 -10.23
CA PHE A 319 -9.41 1.17 -10.91
C PHE A 319 -9.29 -0.21 -10.25
N ASP A 320 -9.55 -1.27 -11.02
CA ASP A 320 -9.78 -2.64 -10.50
C ASP A 320 -8.60 -3.60 -10.67
N LEU A 321 -7.42 -3.15 -11.12
CA LEU A 321 -6.23 -4.00 -11.16
C LEU A 321 -5.33 -3.74 -9.94
N PRO A 322 -4.55 -4.75 -9.49
CA PRO A 322 -3.61 -4.59 -8.39
C PRO A 322 -2.61 -3.45 -8.63
N VAL A 323 -2.51 -2.52 -7.68
CA VAL A 323 -1.49 -1.47 -7.65
C VAL A 323 -0.69 -1.55 -6.35
N GLU A 324 0.45 -0.90 -6.34
CA GLU A 324 1.38 -0.86 -5.21
C GLU A 324 1.30 0.49 -4.51
N ALA A 325 1.25 0.53 -3.18
CA ALA A 325 1.22 1.78 -2.41
C ALA A 325 2.47 2.65 -2.66
N LEU A 326 3.60 2.03 -3.02
CA LEU A 326 4.83 2.71 -3.46
C LEU A 326 4.60 3.67 -4.63
N GLN A 327 3.54 3.43 -5.42
CA GLN A 327 3.20 4.24 -6.58
C GLN A 327 2.62 5.62 -6.21
N VAL A 328 2.38 5.90 -4.93
CA VAL A 328 2.09 7.25 -4.46
C VAL A 328 3.21 8.22 -4.85
N SER A 329 4.48 7.91 -4.58
CA SER A 329 5.60 8.79 -4.95
C SER A 329 5.67 9.12 -6.45
N PRO A 330 5.73 8.15 -7.39
CA PRO A 330 5.75 8.47 -8.81
C PRO A 330 4.50 9.23 -9.26
N THR A 331 3.35 9.02 -8.63
CA THR A 331 2.12 9.80 -8.92
C THR A 331 2.26 11.25 -8.50
N VAL A 332 2.81 11.52 -7.31
CA VAL A 332 3.02 12.89 -6.84
C VAL A 332 4.05 13.61 -7.70
N LEU A 333 5.13 12.93 -8.07
CA LEU A 333 6.16 13.47 -8.95
C LEU A 333 5.60 13.82 -10.33
N ASP A 334 4.75 12.97 -10.90
CA ASP A 334 4.04 13.19 -12.16
C ASP A 334 3.09 14.42 -12.08
N LEU A 335 2.27 14.48 -11.03
CA LEU A 335 1.37 15.62 -10.75
C LEU A 335 2.10 16.96 -10.61
N LEU A 336 3.32 16.94 -10.05
CA LEU A 336 4.16 18.11 -9.81
C LEU A 336 5.17 18.40 -10.95
N GLU A 337 5.22 17.57 -11.99
CA GLU A 337 6.21 17.65 -13.09
C GLU A 337 7.67 17.59 -12.60
N ILE A 338 7.96 16.75 -11.59
CA ILE A 338 9.30 16.57 -11.03
C ILE A 338 9.91 15.26 -11.54
N GLU A 339 11.06 15.34 -12.22
CA GLU A 339 11.80 14.16 -12.65
C GLU A 339 12.66 13.60 -11.51
N PRO A 340 12.50 12.31 -11.13
CA PRO A 340 13.34 11.69 -10.13
C PRO A 340 14.76 11.42 -10.70
N PRO A 341 15.81 11.48 -9.85
CA PRO A 341 17.19 11.26 -10.29
C PRO A 341 17.55 9.78 -10.54
N TYR A 342 16.59 8.87 -10.38
CA TYR A 342 16.75 7.43 -10.56
C TYR A 342 15.42 6.76 -10.95
N ASP A 343 15.51 5.56 -11.51
CA ASP A 343 14.35 4.75 -11.85
C ASP A 343 13.59 4.33 -10.57
N LEU A 344 12.30 4.65 -10.53
CA LEU A 344 11.38 4.20 -9.48
C LEU A 344 10.92 2.77 -9.77
N SER A 345 10.45 2.07 -8.73
CA SER A 345 10.06 0.66 -8.86
C SER A 345 8.67 0.45 -9.45
N GLY A 346 7.86 1.51 -9.44
CA GLY A 346 6.54 1.56 -10.07
C GLY A 346 6.37 2.86 -10.84
N THR A 347 5.29 2.92 -11.62
CA THR A 347 4.91 4.09 -12.42
C THR A 347 3.81 4.90 -11.72
N SER A 348 3.56 6.11 -12.22
CA SER A 348 2.43 6.94 -11.78
C SER A 348 1.11 6.17 -11.90
N LEU A 349 0.26 6.30 -10.89
CA LEU A 349 -1.11 5.78 -10.85
C LEU A 349 -2.02 6.47 -11.88
N LEU A 350 -1.58 7.58 -12.46
CA LEU A 350 -2.29 8.34 -13.49
C LEU A 350 -1.78 8.02 -14.90
N SER A 351 -0.77 7.14 -15.03
CA SER A 351 -0.28 6.68 -16.33
C SER A 351 -1.32 5.81 -17.05
N GLU A 352 -1.15 5.58 -18.36
CA GLU A 352 -2.05 4.71 -19.16
C GLU A 352 -2.04 3.25 -18.68
N ALA A 353 -0.94 2.82 -18.05
CA ALA A 353 -0.76 1.48 -17.49
C ALA A 353 -0.24 1.59 -16.05
N PRO A 354 -1.09 2.03 -15.11
CA PRO A 354 -0.67 2.29 -13.73
C PRO A 354 -0.47 1.01 -12.94
N SER A 355 -0.91 -0.14 -13.47
CA SER A 355 -0.72 -1.45 -12.85
C SER A 355 0.14 -2.33 -13.72
N LEU A 356 0.92 -3.17 -13.03
CA LEU A 356 1.74 -4.20 -13.65
C LEU A 356 1.02 -5.56 -13.66
N GLY A 357 -0.26 -5.57 -13.27
CA GLY A 357 -1.08 -6.76 -13.06
C GLY A 357 -0.74 -7.51 -11.77
N PHE A 358 0.18 -6.99 -10.95
CA PHE A 358 0.54 -7.56 -9.66
C PHE A 358 1.14 -6.51 -8.72
N ALA A 359 1.23 -6.86 -7.44
CA ALA A 359 1.92 -6.12 -6.39
C ALA A 359 2.90 -7.03 -5.63
N MET A 360 4.02 -6.47 -5.17
CA MET A 360 5.02 -7.12 -4.34
C MET A 360 5.03 -6.54 -2.93
N SER A 361 5.09 -7.42 -1.93
CA SER A 361 5.18 -7.03 -0.51
C SER A 361 6.20 -7.88 0.24
N TYR A 362 6.79 -7.30 1.28
CA TYR A 362 7.86 -7.89 2.08
C TYR A 362 7.46 -7.95 3.55
N ALA A 363 7.89 -9.02 4.21
CA ALA A 363 7.92 -9.10 5.66
C ALA A 363 9.39 -9.15 6.07
N GLY A 364 9.95 -7.97 6.35
CA GLY A 364 11.37 -7.77 6.62
C GLY A 364 12.28 -8.45 5.59
N LYS A 365 13.35 -9.13 6.06
CA LYS A 365 14.31 -9.83 5.18
C LYS A 365 13.93 -11.27 4.84
N VAL A 366 12.76 -11.74 5.28
CA VAL A 366 12.48 -13.18 5.41
C VAL A 366 11.55 -13.69 4.32
N VAL A 367 10.49 -12.96 4.02
CA VAL A 367 9.43 -13.42 3.09
C VAL A 367 9.08 -12.31 2.13
N THR A 368 8.86 -12.68 0.87
CA THR A 368 8.20 -11.84 -0.14
C THR A 368 6.93 -12.52 -0.59
N THR A 369 5.89 -11.73 -0.83
CA THR A 369 4.71 -12.17 -1.57
C THR A 369 4.57 -11.39 -2.87
N VAL A 370 4.10 -12.07 -3.91
CA VAL A 370 3.66 -11.48 -5.17
C VAL A 370 2.20 -11.82 -5.35
N ARG A 371 1.41 -10.81 -5.68
CA ARG A 371 -0.03 -10.89 -5.71
C ARG A 371 -0.55 -10.35 -7.02
N GLY A 372 -1.27 -11.19 -7.77
CA GLY A 372 -2.13 -10.76 -8.87
C GLY A 372 -3.61 -10.72 -8.46
N PRO A 373 -4.53 -10.52 -9.42
CA PRO A 373 -5.97 -10.38 -9.15
C PRO A 373 -6.61 -11.59 -8.46
N SER A 374 -6.11 -12.80 -8.74
CA SER A 374 -6.71 -14.06 -8.25
C SER A 374 -5.70 -15.03 -7.65
N MET A 375 -4.42 -14.67 -7.60
CA MET A 375 -3.34 -15.57 -7.22
C MET A 375 -2.33 -14.85 -6.34
N ARG A 376 -1.83 -15.59 -5.35
CA ARG A 376 -0.71 -15.18 -4.52
C ARG A 376 0.38 -16.23 -4.52
N PHE A 377 1.60 -15.74 -4.58
CA PHE A 377 2.81 -16.51 -4.45
C PHE A 377 3.61 -15.98 -3.27
N TRP A 378 4.15 -16.89 -2.47
CA TRP A 378 5.05 -16.57 -1.37
C TRP A 378 6.38 -17.24 -1.60
N HIS A 379 7.43 -16.49 -1.32
CA HIS A 379 8.81 -16.97 -1.34
C HIS A 379 9.48 -16.61 -0.03
N ARG A 380 10.00 -17.63 0.65
CA ARG A 380 10.81 -17.48 1.86
C ARG A 380 12.29 -17.50 1.48
N HIS A 381 12.99 -16.41 1.76
CA HIS A 381 14.39 -16.18 1.36
C HIS A 381 15.42 -16.95 2.20
N THR A 382 15.01 -17.55 3.32
CA THR A 382 15.94 -18.24 4.24
C THR A 382 15.34 -19.54 4.77
N ASN A 383 16.10 -20.63 4.67
CA ASN A 383 15.74 -21.91 5.28
C ASN A 383 16.05 -21.97 6.77
N THR A 384 16.90 -21.07 7.27
CA THR A 384 17.19 -20.98 8.70
C THR A 384 15.94 -20.48 9.41
N PRO A 385 15.45 -21.17 10.46
CA PRO A 385 14.44 -20.61 11.35
C PRO A 385 14.94 -19.24 11.82
N TYR A 386 14.08 -18.22 11.80
CA TYR A 386 14.46 -16.91 12.31
C TYR A 386 14.63 -17.02 13.84
N GLU A 387 15.84 -17.30 14.31
CA GLU A 387 16.13 -17.65 15.71
C GLU A 387 16.37 -16.44 16.64
N ARG A 388 16.37 -15.20 16.14
CA ARG A 388 16.60 -14.02 17.00
C ARG A 388 15.30 -13.48 17.59
N GLY A 389 15.07 -13.77 18.88
CA GLY A 389 14.33 -12.92 19.84
C GLY A 389 12.85 -12.64 19.60
N PHE A 390 12.32 -12.88 18.40
CA PHE A 390 10.93 -12.67 18.03
C PHE A 390 10.29 -14.00 17.64
N ALA A 391 9.75 -14.69 18.66
CA ALA A 391 8.65 -15.65 18.57
C ALA A 391 8.80 -16.85 17.60
N PRO A 392 9.23 -18.04 18.06
CA PRO A 392 9.25 -19.29 17.28
C PRO A 392 7.90 -19.68 16.64
N TRP A 393 6.76 -19.18 17.12
CA TRP A 393 5.40 -19.39 16.56
C TRP A 393 5.01 -18.41 15.44
N LYS A 394 5.93 -17.54 14.95
CA LYS A 394 5.78 -16.92 13.62
C LYS A 394 5.82 -17.96 12.48
N THR A 395 6.10 -19.23 12.78
CA THR A 395 6.37 -20.30 11.82
C THR A 395 5.22 -21.31 11.60
N GLU A 396 4.02 -21.08 12.11
CA GLU A 396 2.94 -22.09 12.01
C GLU A 396 2.11 -22.02 10.73
N THR A 397 2.18 -20.91 9.98
CA THR A 397 1.50 -20.83 8.69
C THR A 397 2.33 -21.55 7.62
N ARG A 398 1.64 -22.27 6.73
CA ARG A 398 2.25 -23.04 5.64
C ARG A 398 3.29 -22.22 4.85
N TRP A 399 3.00 -20.95 4.59
CA TRP A 399 3.87 -20.04 3.84
C TRP A 399 5.12 -19.57 4.58
N PHE A 400 5.18 -19.70 5.92
CA PHE A 400 6.44 -19.53 6.67
C PHE A 400 7.24 -20.82 6.76
N GLN A 401 6.58 -21.99 6.74
CA GLN A 401 7.25 -23.28 6.87
C GLN A 401 7.96 -23.68 5.58
N GLU A 402 7.29 -23.47 4.45
CA GLU A 402 7.77 -23.89 3.15
C GLU A 402 8.60 -22.78 2.48
N PRO A 403 9.64 -23.14 1.69
CA PRO A 403 10.37 -22.18 0.88
C PRO A 403 9.47 -21.44 -0.12
N GLU A 404 8.43 -22.12 -0.62
CA GLU A 404 7.48 -21.56 -1.57
C GLU A 404 6.07 -22.13 -1.43
N VAL A 405 5.09 -21.24 -1.49
CA VAL A 405 3.67 -21.59 -1.44
C VAL A 405 2.89 -20.78 -2.46
N LEU A 406 1.86 -21.41 -3.03
CA LEU A 406 0.91 -20.78 -3.93
C LEU A 406 -0.49 -20.86 -3.33
N ALA A 407 -1.29 -19.82 -3.54
CA ALA A 407 -2.70 -19.85 -3.21
C ALA A 407 -3.51 -19.04 -4.23
N THR A 408 -4.79 -19.36 -4.30
CA THR A 408 -5.78 -18.68 -5.11
C THR A 408 -6.88 -18.08 -4.25
N TYR A 409 -7.54 -17.08 -4.80
CA TYR A 409 -8.75 -16.48 -4.26
C TYR A 409 -9.86 -16.70 -5.28
N GLU A 410 -11.03 -17.14 -4.83
CA GLU A 410 -12.17 -17.33 -5.72
C GLU A 410 -12.75 -15.97 -6.13
N SER A 411 -12.66 -14.99 -5.23
CA SER A 411 -12.98 -13.58 -5.42
C SER A 411 -11.85 -12.66 -4.93
N PRO A 412 -11.59 -11.51 -5.58
CA PRO A 412 -10.65 -10.50 -5.06
C PRO A 412 -11.00 -9.96 -3.66
N SER A 413 -12.24 -10.14 -3.20
CA SER A 413 -12.71 -9.77 -1.86
C SER A 413 -12.46 -10.84 -0.78
N ASP A 414 -11.99 -12.03 -1.17
CA ASP A 414 -11.80 -13.14 -0.24
C ASP A 414 -10.62 -12.86 0.69
N ARG A 415 -10.86 -13.00 2.00
CA ARG A 415 -9.84 -12.74 3.03
C ARG A 415 -8.91 -13.94 3.25
N THR A 416 -9.45 -15.14 3.02
CA THR A 416 -8.75 -16.40 3.26
C THR A 416 -8.41 -17.07 1.93
N PRO A 417 -7.11 -17.33 1.66
CA PRO A 417 -6.70 -18.04 0.46
C PRO A 417 -7.10 -19.52 0.48
N THR A 418 -7.36 -20.07 -0.71
CA THR A 418 -7.29 -21.51 -0.95
C THR A 418 -5.87 -21.90 -1.32
N TRP A 419 -5.20 -22.64 -0.44
CA TRP A 419 -3.80 -23.07 -0.63
C TRP A 419 -3.70 -24.19 -1.66
N ILE A 420 -2.81 -24.02 -2.64
CA ILE A 420 -2.55 -25.05 -3.66
C ILE A 420 -1.45 -25.99 -3.16
N GLU A 421 -1.70 -27.29 -3.24
CA GLU A 421 -0.70 -28.30 -2.90
C GLU A 421 0.46 -28.31 -3.90
N ALA A 422 1.68 -28.27 -3.37
CA ALA A 422 2.93 -28.06 -4.10
C ALA A 422 3.33 -29.17 -5.09
N ALA A 423 2.52 -30.23 -5.25
CA ALA A 423 2.88 -31.45 -5.98
C ALA A 423 2.20 -31.62 -7.34
N ASP A 424 1.30 -30.70 -7.75
CA ASP A 424 0.63 -30.80 -9.06
C ASP A 424 1.46 -30.14 -10.18
N GLU A 425 1.54 -30.75 -11.36
CA GLU A 425 2.33 -30.25 -12.52
C GLU A 425 1.90 -28.84 -12.94
N GLY A 426 0.61 -28.52 -12.81
CA GLY A 426 0.09 -27.18 -13.07
C GLY A 426 0.65 -26.11 -12.12
N SER A 427 0.93 -26.48 -10.86
CA SER A 427 1.52 -25.59 -9.86
C SER A 427 2.99 -25.29 -10.14
N GLU A 428 3.75 -26.26 -10.64
CA GLU A 428 5.16 -26.11 -11.02
C GLU A 428 5.32 -25.17 -12.24
N GLN A 429 4.42 -25.28 -13.23
CA GLN A 429 4.43 -24.38 -14.38
C GLN A 429 4.08 -22.94 -14.00
N ALA A 430 3.10 -22.74 -13.10
CA ALA A 430 2.75 -21.43 -12.57
C ALA A 430 3.90 -20.80 -11.77
N ARG A 431 4.56 -21.58 -10.89
CA ARG A 431 5.76 -21.15 -10.15
C ARG A 431 6.89 -20.74 -11.10
N ARG A 432 7.15 -21.50 -12.16
CA ARG A 432 8.19 -21.15 -13.15
C ARG A 432 7.90 -19.84 -13.88
N ARG A 433 6.64 -19.58 -14.26
CA ARG A 433 6.26 -18.31 -14.91
C ARG A 433 6.40 -17.12 -13.96
N LEU A 434 5.95 -17.26 -12.71
CA LEU A 434 6.07 -16.21 -11.70
C LEU A 434 7.52 -15.94 -11.31
N ARG A 435 8.32 -16.99 -11.08
CA ARG A 435 9.76 -16.86 -10.82
C ARG A 435 10.48 -16.11 -11.94
N ARG A 436 10.14 -16.38 -13.21
CA ARG A 436 10.68 -15.62 -14.35
C ARG A 436 10.36 -14.13 -14.25
N SER A 437 9.11 -13.79 -13.95
CA SER A 437 8.67 -12.39 -13.78
C SER A 437 9.33 -11.70 -12.59
N MET A 438 9.51 -12.41 -11.47
CA MET A 438 10.18 -11.88 -10.27
C MET A 438 11.67 -11.67 -10.49
N ASN A 439 12.35 -12.65 -11.08
CA ASN A 439 13.79 -12.59 -11.35
C ASN A 439 14.13 -11.55 -12.41
N GLN A 440 13.29 -11.36 -13.44
CA GLN A 440 13.49 -10.27 -14.42
C GLN A 440 13.53 -8.88 -13.76
N ARG A 441 12.81 -8.68 -12.65
CA ARG A 441 12.88 -7.42 -11.88
C ARG A 441 13.97 -7.40 -10.82
N HIS A 442 14.24 -8.54 -10.17
CA HIS A 442 15.33 -8.61 -9.20
C HIS A 442 16.71 -8.47 -9.89
N GLU A 443 16.85 -8.97 -11.13
CA GLU A 443 18.05 -8.79 -11.98
C GLU A 443 18.09 -7.42 -12.67
N SER A 444 16.94 -6.74 -12.86
CA SER A 444 16.94 -5.31 -13.24
C SER A 444 17.33 -4.39 -12.08
N MET A 445 17.63 -4.93 -10.88
CA MET A 445 18.02 -4.19 -9.69
C MET A 445 19.43 -4.57 -9.21
N LEU A 446 20.42 -4.58 -10.09
CA LEU A 446 21.81 -4.28 -9.73
C LEU A 446 22.48 -3.54 -10.90
N VAL A 447 22.05 -2.31 -11.16
CA VAL A 447 22.77 -1.41 -12.07
C VAL A 447 23.95 -0.79 -11.31
N PHE A 448 25.16 -1.20 -11.68
CA PHE A 448 26.35 -0.36 -11.55
C PHE A 448 26.85 -0.07 -12.97
N GLY A 449 26.52 1.10 -13.51
CA GLY A 449 27.17 1.72 -14.68
C GLY A 449 27.18 0.92 -16.00
N GLU A 450 26.53 1.47 -17.03
CA GLU A 450 26.65 1.13 -18.47
C GLU A 450 26.80 -0.37 -18.82
N GLY A 451 25.72 -1.16 -18.65
CA GLY A 451 25.54 -2.47 -19.29
C GLY A 451 25.45 -3.68 -18.35
N ILE A 452 24.69 -4.70 -18.79
CA ILE A 452 24.45 -5.95 -18.05
C ILE A 452 25.72 -6.83 -18.08
N ARG A 453 26.31 -7.11 -16.91
CA ARG A 453 27.43 -8.07 -16.78
C ARG A 453 27.14 -9.09 -15.66
N ILE A 454 26.91 -10.35 -16.02
CA ILE A 454 26.81 -11.48 -15.08
C ILE A 454 28.24 -11.86 -14.66
N ARG A 455 28.64 -11.54 -13.43
CA ARG A 455 30.01 -11.81 -12.93
C ARG A 455 30.24 -13.21 -12.36
N SER A 456 29.18 -13.97 -12.11
CA SER A 456 29.30 -15.32 -11.51
C SER A 456 29.22 -16.39 -12.59
N ASP A 457 30.34 -17.06 -12.85
CA ASP A 457 30.40 -18.24 -13.73
C ASP A 457 29.50 -19.37 -13.23
N GLU A 458 29.31 -19.47 -11.92
CA GLU A 458 28.40 -20.41 -11.28
C GLU A 458 26.93 -20.11 -11.61
N LEU A 459 26.56 -18.82 -11.62
CA LEU A 459 25.22 -18.36 -11.97
C LEU A 459 24.96 -18.51 -13.47
N ARG A 460 25.92 -18.16 -14.34
CA ARG A 460 25.83 -18.39 -15.79
C ARG A 460 25.58 -19.88 -16.10
N GLN A 461 26.38 -20.77 -15.51
CA GLN A 461 26.23 -22.21 -15.73
C GLN A 461 24.92 -22.77 -15.16
N GLN A 462 24.32 -22.16 -14.14
CA GLN A 462 22.99 -22.54 -13.63
C GLN A 462 21.86 -22.07 -14.56
N LEU A 463 21.99 -20.88 -15.16
CA LEU A 463 21.02 -20.33 -16.11
C LEU A 463 21.04 -21.09 -17.45
N GLU A 464 22.21 -21.50 -17.93
CA GLU A 464 22.37 -22.34 -19.14
C GLU A 464 21.74 -23.74 -18.95
N ARG A 465 21.95 -24.35 -17.78
CA ARG A 465 21.39 -25.69 -17.46
C ARG A 465 19.87 -25.72 -17.34
N THR A 466 19.23 -24.56 -17.16
CA THR A 466 17.78 -24.44 -16.99
C THR A 466 17.07 -23.91 -18.24
N GLY A 467 17.80 -23.61 -19.32
CA GLY A 467 17.27 -23.10 -20.59
C GLY A 467 16.79 -21.65 -20.50
N TYR A 468 17.43 -20.84 -19.65
CA TYR A 468 17.00 -19.49 -19.28
C TYR A 468 17.56 -18.39 -20.22
N VAL A 469 18.59 -18.68 -21.02
CA VAL A 469 19.19 -17.78 -22.03
C VAL A 469 19.57 -18.59 -23.28
N ASP A 470 19.34 -18.05 -24.49
CA ASP A 470 19.87 -18.63 -25.74
C ASP A 470 21.37 -18.30 -25.85
N PRO A 471 22.28 -19.28 -26.06
CA PRO A 471 23.72 -19.03 -26.21
C PRO A 471 24.09 -17.99 -27.27
N LEU A 472 23.19 -17.67 -28.20
CA LEU A 472 23.42 -16.70 -29.27
C LEU A 472 23.17 -15.23 -28.88
N GLU A 473 22.53 -14.94 -27.74
CA GLU A 473 22.28 -13.57 -27.27
C GLU A 473 23.34 -13.03 -26.31
N LEU A 474 24.33 -13.84 -25.96
CA LEU A 474 25.49 -13.42 -25.18
C LEU A 474 26.62 -13.04 -26.14
N GLY A 475 26.85 -11.74 -26.32
CA GLY A 475 28.09 -11.27 -26.94
C GLY A 475 29.30 -11.81 -26.18
N THR A 476 30.17 -12.51 -26.88
CA THR A 476 31.45 -12.97 -26.36
C THR A 476 32.49 -11.86 -26.56
N ASP A 477 33.12 -11.39 -25.49
CA ASP A 477 34.40 -10.70 -25.61
C ASP A 477 35.53 -11.71 -25.34
N ASP A 478 36.52 -11.72 -26.24
CA ASP A 478 37.87 -12.24 -26.03
C ASP A 478 38.59 -11.55 -24.85
#